data_AF-A0A967WVB8-F1
#
_entry.id   AF-A0A967WVB8-F1
#
_cell.length_a   1.000
_cell.length_b   1.000
_cell.length_c   1.000
_cell.angle_alpha   90.00
_cell.angle_beta   90.00
_cell.angle_gamma   90.00
#
_symmetry.space_group_name_H-M   'P 1'
#
loop_
_entity.id
_entity.type
_entity.pdbx_description
1 polymer ?
#
loop_
_entity_poly.entity_id
_entity_poly.type
_entity_poly.pdbx_seq_one_letter_code
_entity_poly.pdbx_strand_id
1 'polypeptide(L)' 'MKSRDELNTIYVRSLENMRLWLSDSPLRFDEKLGIIDAWQEELRLFYKEHGHCFACCQLLDACLCAEPLEGTVQ' A
#
# COMPACT_ATOMS: atom_id res chain seq x y z
N MET A 1 6.98 -16.59 -0.88
CA MET A 1 5.79 -16.16 -0.12
C MET A 1 6.25 -15.68 1.26
N LYS A 2 5.79 -14.51 1.70
CA LYS A 2 6.21 -13.85 2.94
C LYS A 2 5.11 -14.02 3.98
N SER A 3 5.49 -14.17 5.24
CA SER A 3 4.55 -14.20 6.36
C SER A 3 3.94 -12.83 6.64
N ARG A 4 2.84 -12.82 7.40
CA ARG A 4 2.19 -11.59 7.88
C ARG A 4 3.14 -10.66 8.63
N ASP A 5 4.00 -11.21 9.48
CA ASP A 5 4.92 -10.41 10.30
C ASP A 5 6.03 -9.78 9.44
N GLU A 6 6.52 -10.52 8.44
CA GLU A 6 7.44 -9.96 7.43
C GLU A 6 6.78 -8.84 6.64
N LEU A 7 5.53 -9.01 6.20
CA LEU A 7 4.78 -7.99 5.47
C LEU A 7 4.57 -6.73 6.32
N ASN A 8 4.20 -6.88 7.59
CA ASN A 8 4.06 -5.77 8.53
C ASN A 8 5.40 -5.03 8.73
N THR A 9 6.50 -5.77 8.89
CA THR A 9 7.84 -5.18 9.02
C THR A 9 8.21 -4.36 7.79
N ILE A 10 7.93 -4.87 6.59
CA ILE A 10 8.17 -4.17 5.32
C ILE A 10 7.30 -2.92 5.22
N TYR A 11 6.02 -3.02 5.58
CA TYR A 11 5.09 -1.87 5.57
C TYR A 11 5.59 -0.75 6.49
N VAL A 12 5.93 -1.06 7.74
CA VAL A 12 6.40 -0.06 8.71
C VAL A 12 7.63 0.65 8.17
N ARG A 13 8.63 -0.10 7.69
CA ARG A 13 9.85 0.50 7.13
C ARG A 13 9.57 1.34 5.87
N SER A 14 8.69 0.86 4.99
CA SER A 14 8.31 1.58 3.76
C SER A 14 7.57 2.89 4.10
N LEU A 15 6.67 2.85 5.08
CA LEU A 15 5.94 4.02 5.57
C LEU A 15 6.88 5.05 6.20
N GLU A 16 7.84 4.61 7.01
CA GLU A 16 8.84 5.50 7.61
C GLU A 16 9.68 6.19 6.54
N ASN A 17 10.17 5.44 5.54
CA ASN A 17 10.92 6.00 4.42
C ASN A 17 10.08 7.01 3.63
N MET A 18 8.81 6.67 3.34
CA MET A 18 7.90 7.53 2.59
C MET A 18 7.61 8.83 3.35
N ARG A 19 7.40 8.76 4.67
CA ARG A 19 7.19 9.94 5.53
C ARG A 19 8.41 10.87 5.53
N LEU A 20 9.61 10.32 5.69
CA LEU A 20 10.86 11.10 5.66
C LEU A 20 11.07 11.75 4.29
N TRP A 21 10.83 11.01 3.21
CA TRP A 21 10.96 11.56 1.87
C TRP A 21 9.94 12.68 1.61
N LEU A 22 8.68 12.50 2.02
CA LEU A 22 7.63 13.50 1.87
C LEU A 22 7.87 14.76 2.70
N SER A 23 8.45 14.65 3.90
CA SER A 23 8.75 15.82 4.73
C SER A 23 9.81 16.71 4.11
N ASP A 24 10.80 16.09 3.46
CA ASP A 24 11.96 16.80 2.90
C ASP A 24 11.72 17.23 1.44
N SER A 25 10.67 16.70 0.81
CA SER A 25 10.35 16.96 -0.59
C SER A 25 9.79 18.37 -0.82
N PRO A 26 10.31 19.12 -1.81
CA PRO A 26 9.83 20.47 -2.16
C PRO A 26 8.54 20.44 -3.00
N LEU A 27 7.94 19.27 -3.22
CA LEU A 27 6.72 19.12 -4.01
C LEU A 27 5.53 19.81 -3.39
N ARG A 28 4.58 20.21 -4.23
CA ARG A 28 3.29 20.72 -3.79
C ARG A 28 2.45 19.60 -3.17
N PHE A 29 1.42 19.98 -2.44
CA PHE A 29 0.54 19.04 -1.76
C PHE A 29 -0.17 18.07 -2.72
N ASP A 30 -0.68 18.55 -3.85
CA ASP A 30 -1.33 17.75 -4.90
C ASP A 30 -0.39 16.70 -5.50
N GLU A 31 0.86 17.09 -5.77
CA GLU A 31 1.90 16.18 -6.27
C GLU A 31 2.22 15.10 -5.23
N LYS A 32 2.29 15.47 -3.94
CA LYS A 32 2.51 14.52 -2.85
C LYS A 32 1.38 13.51 -2.73
N LEU A 33 0.12 13.92 -2.92
CA LEU A 33 -1.03 13.01 -2.91
C LEU A 33 -0.92 11.95 -4.01
N GLY A 34 -0.60 12.34 -5.24
CA GLY A 34 -0.44 11.37 -6.34
C GLY A 34 0.67 10.35 -6.08
N ILE A 35 1.75 10.74 -5.40
CA ILE A 35 2.83 9.81 -5.03
C ILE A 35 2.38 8.87 -3.90
N ILE A 36 1.60 9.37 -2.93
CA ILE A 36 1.02 8.53 -1.87
C ILE A 36 0.08 7.48 -2.48
N ASP A 37 -0.77 7.87 -3.43
CA ASP A 37 -1.69 6.95 -4.10
C ASP A 37 -0.93 5.87 -4.88
N ALA A 38 0.10 6.25 -5.64
CA ALA A 38 0.96 5.31 -6.34
C ALA A 38 1.67 4.34 -5.38
N TRP A 39 2.23 4.85 -4.29
CA TRP A 39 2.89 4.05 -3.26
C TRP A 39 1.93 3.05 -2.58
N GLN A 40 0.68 3.47 -2.31
CA GLN A 40 -0.34 2.57 -1.76
C GLN A 40 -0.72 1.47 -2.75
N GLU A 41 -0.81 1.79 -4.05
CA GLU A 41 -1.12 0.81 -5.10
C GLU A 41 0.01 -0.22 -5.27
N GLU A 42 1.27 0.22 -5.23
CA GLU A 42 2.42 -0.69 -5.25
C GLU A 42 2.41 -1.64 -4.05
N LEU A 43 2.10 -1.14 -2.84
CA LEU A 43 1.94 -2.00 -1.66
C LEU A 43 0.78 -2.98 -1.80
N ARG A 44 -0.34 -2.55 -2.38
CA ARG A 44 -1.50 -3.41 -2.66
C ARG A 44 -1.10 -4.59 -3.55
N LEU A 45 -0.40 -4.31 -4.65
CA LEU A 45 0.09 -5.33 -5.59
C LEU A 45 1.11 -6.24 -4.91
N PHE A 46 2.07 -5.69 -4.17
CA PHE A 46 3.07 -6.46 -3.44
C PHE A 46 2.44 -7.42 -2.43
N TYR A 47 1.46 -6.99 -1.65
CA TYR A 47 0.74 -7.87 -0.71
C TYR A 47 -0.03 -8.98 -1.45
N LYS A 48 -0.68 -8.64 -2.56
CA LYS A 48 -1.43 -9.59 -3.41
C LYS A 48 -0.52 -10.68 -3.97
N GLU A 49 0.67 -10.32 -4.47
CA GLU A 49 1.69 -11.27 -4.95
C GLU A 49 2.17 -12.24 -3.85
N HIS A 50 2.06 -11.83 -2.59
CA HIS A 50 2.41 -12.66 -1.42
C HIS A 50 1.21 -13.37 -0.81
N GLY A 51 0.03 -13.31 -1.43
CA GLY A 51 -1.17 -14.03 -0.99
C GLY A 51 -1.94 -13.36 0.15
N HIS A 52 -1.66 -12.09 0.44
CA HIS A 52 -2.29 -11.34 1.52
C HIS A 52 -3.05 -10.11 1.02
N CYS A 53 -4.11 -9.74 1.73
CA CYS A 53 -4.79 -8.45 1.53
C CYS A 53 -3.98 -7.32 2.17
N PHE A 54 -3.72 -6.23 1.46
CA PHE A 54 -3.05 -5.06 2.04
C PHE A 54 -3.84 -4.39 3.16
N ALA A 55 -5.18 -4.34 3.04
CA ALA A 55 -6.02 -3.63 4.00
C ALA A 55 -6.19 -4.36 5.35
N CYS A 56 -6.33 -5.69 5.33
CA CYS A 56 -6.57 -6.48 6.56
C CYS A 56 -5.48 -7.51 6.90
N CYS A 57 -4.46 -7.66 6.05
CA CYS A 57 -3.39 -8.66 6.16
C CYS A 57 -3.84 -10.13 6.22
N GLN A 58 -5.11 -10.44 6.01
CA GLN A 58 -5.60 -11.81 5.89
C GLN A 58 -5.12 -12.45 4.58
N LEU A 59 -5.11 -13.79 4.53
CA LEU A 59 -4.96 -14.51 3.27
C LEU A 59 -6.07 -14.08 2.30
N LEU A 60 -5.75 -13.97 1.01
CA LEU A 60 -6.73 -13.52 0.00
C LEU A 60 -8.01 -14.37 0.00
N ASP A 61 -7.88 -15.68 0.16
CA ASP A 61 -9.03 -16.61 0.21
C ASP A 61 -9.95 -16.41 1.42
N ALA A 62 -9.45 -15.76 2.48
CA ALA A 62 -10.19 -15.45 3.71
C ALA A 62 -10.53 -13.95 3.83
N CYS A 63 -10.13 -13.15 2.84
CA CYS A 63 -10.34 -11.71 2.84
C CYS A 63 -11.80 -11.37 2.48
N LEU A 64 -12.42 -10.50 3.28
CA LEU A 64 -13.75 -9.94 3.02
C LEU A 64 -13.72 -8.43 2.78
N CYS A 65 -12.53 -7.84 2.63
CA CYS A 65 -12.44 -6.44 2.22
C CYS A 65 -13.12 -6.33 0.85
N ALA A 66 -14.01 -5.37 0.71
CA ALA A 66 -14.38 -4.91 -0.61
C ALA A 66 -13.08 -4.46 -1.27
N GLU A 67 -12.65 -5.14 -2.35
CA GLU A 67 -11.71 -4.45 -3.24
C GLU A 67 -12.39 -3.12 -3.59
N PRO A 68 -11.69 -1.97 -3.49
CA PRO A 68 -12.26 -0.76 -4.06
C PRO A 68 -12.61 -1.13 -5.49
N LEU A 69 -13.91 -1.04 -5.82
CA LEU A 69 -14.42 -1.23 -7.17
C LEU A 69 -13.43 -0.51 -8.07
N GLU A 70 -12.67 -1.26 -8.87
CA GLU A 70 -11.75 -0.69 -9.84
C GLU A 70 -12.52 0.43 -10.52
N GLY A 71 -12.07 1.66 -10.32
CA GLY A 71 -12.82 2.82 -10.76
C GLY A 71 -13.06 2.68 -12.24
N THR A 72 -14.29 2.31 -12.62
CA THR A 72 -14.81 2.67 -13.92
C THR A 72 -14.69 4.18 -13.99
N VAL A 73 -13.67 4.64 -14.70
CA VAL A 73 -13.59 6.00 -15.18
C VAL A 73 -14.89 6.24 -15.94
N GLN A 74 -15.78 7.05 -15.37
CA GLN A 74 -16.85 7.69 -16.12
C GLN A 74 -16.35 9.04 -16.63
#